data_AF-A0A4Y4D2G7-F1
#
_entry.id   AF-A0A4Y4D2G7-F1
#
_cell.length_a   1.000
_cell.length_b   1.000
_cell.length_c   1.000
_cell.angle_alpha   90.00
_cell.angle_beta   90.00
_cell.angle_gamma   90.00
#
_symmetry.space_group_name_H-M   'P 1'
#
loop_
_entity.id
_entity.type
_entity.pdbx_description
1 polymer ?
#
loop_
_entity_poly.entity_id
_entity_poly.type
_entity_poly.pdbx_seq_one_letter_code
_entity_poly.pdbx_strand_id
1 'polypeptide(L)'
;MLLEEMAAGTVEALIGRAPEFYGPGKTKSWSNVLVFDRIRAGKRPFVPVSASTRRSLIWTPDAGRALALLGNTPDAFGQTWHLPIDQNRLTYRQMIEIASQVTDRKIRYTVLPRAAFVAGARFVPALREANELLPRYRGDNLFDTSRFAERFPDFRVTSYRRGIEEILTQS
;
A
#
# COMPACT_ATOMS: atom_id res chain seq x y z
N MET A 1 -26.77 -0.20 -4.46
CA MET A 1 -25.34 -0.14 -4.05
C MET A 1 -24.99 1.30 -3.64
N LEU A 2 -24.00 1.55 -2.78
CA LEU A 2 -23.69 2.91 -2.27
C LEU A 2 -23.56 3.98 -3.38
N LEU A 3 -22.94 3.65 -4.52
CA LEU A 3 -22.82 4.56 -5.66
C LEU A 3 -24.17 4.98 -6.26
N GLU A 4 -25.15 4.09 -6.27
CA GLU A 4 -26.49 4.35 -6.80
C GLU A 4 -27.25 5.28 -5.83
N GLU A 5 -27.13 5.04 -4.52
CA GLU A 5 -27.73 5.89 -3.49
C GLU A 5 -27.10 7.30 -3.46
N MET A 6 -25.77 7.37 -3.62
CA MET A 6 -25.07 8.65 -3.80
C MET A 6 -25.55 9.39 -5.05
N ALA A 7 -25.74 8.69 -6.17
CA ALA A 7 -26.23 9.28 -7.42
C ALA A 7 -27.71 9.71 -7.33
N ALA A 8 -28.53 8.98 -6.57
CA ALA A 8 -29.93 9.31 -6.30
C ALA A 8 -30.10 10.43 -5.26
N GLY A 9 -29.02 10.85 -4.59
CA GLY A 9 -29.07 11.86 -3.53
C GLY A 9 -29.73 11.38 -2.23
N THR A 10 -29.94 10.06 -2.09
CA THR A 10 -30.58 9.45 -0.91
C THR A 10 -29.59 9.25 0.24
N VAL A 11 -28.28 9.30 -0.05
CA VAL A 11 -27.21 9.20 0.94
C VAL A 11 -26.13 10.24 0.65
N GLU A 12 -25.78 11.03 1.66
CA GLU A 12 -24.60 11.90 1.65
C GLU A 12 -23.37 11.07 2.04
N ALA A 13 -22.56 10.71 1.05
CA ALA A 13 -21.32 9.94 1.26
C ALA A 13 -20.25 10.33 0.24
N LEU A 14 -19.02 9.87 0.49
CA LEU A 14 -17.91 9.88 -0.46
C LEU A 14 -17.18 8.55 -0.42
N ILE A 15 -16.45 8.22 -1.49
CA ILE A 15 -15.68 6.98 -1.59
C ILE A 15 -14.19 7.31 -1.71
N GLY A 16 -13.40 6.91 -0.70
CA GLY A 16 -11.94 6.88 -0.81
C GLY A 16 -11.46 5.53 -1.31
N ARG A 17 -10.76 5.50 -2.45
CA ARG A 17 -10.09 4.32 -2.99
C ARG A 17 -8.61 4.39 -2.65
N ALA A 18 -8.10 3.29 -2.13
CA ALA A 18 -6.71 3.14 -1.74
C ALA A 18 -6.08 1.99 -2.52
N PRO A 19 -4.79 2.07 -2.87
CA PRO A 19 -4.04 0.91 -3.30
C PRO A 19 -3.71 0.02 -2.09
N GLU A 20 -2.73 -0.87 -2.21
CA GLU A 20 -2.30 -1.70 -1.09
C GLU A 20 -1.72 -0.84 0.05
N PHE A 21 -2.14 -1.11 1.28
CA PHE A 21 -1.64 -0.40 2.46
C PHE A 21 -0.23 -0.89 2.85
N TYR A 22 0.58 0.01 3.41
CA TYR A 22 1.77 -0.33 4.18
C TYR A 22 1.92 0.67 5.32
N GLY A 23 2.48 0.24 6.45
CA GLY A 23 2.43 1.12 7.62
C GLY A 23 2.88 0.49 8.93
N PRO A 24 2.95 1.28 10.00
CA PRO A 24 3.29 0.81 11.34
C PRO A 24 2.05 0.19 12.01
N GLY A 25 2.22 -0.22 13.27
CA GLY A 25 1.12 -0.71 14.12
C GLY A 25 0.44 -1.97 13.58
N LYS A 26 -0.91 -1.98 13.55
CA LYS A 26 -1.73 -3.12 13.11
C LYS A 26 -2.01 -3.15 11.60
N THR A 27 -1.16 -2.51 10.79
CA THR A 27 -1.31 -2.52 9.33
C THR A 27 -1.16 -3.94 8.78
N LYS A 28 -2.26 -4.53 8.29
CA LYS A 28 -2.27 -5.86 7.70
C LYS A 28 -2.20 -5.76 6.19
N SER A 29 -1.02 -6.02 5.63
CA SER A 29 -0.81 -6.11 4.19
C SER A 29 0.25 -7.14 3.81
N TRP A 30 0.27 -7.55 2.55
CA TRP A 30 1.28 -8.47 2.04
C TRP A 30 2.67 -7.86 2.08
N SER A 31 2.79 -6.57 1.77
CA SER A 31 4.05 -5.84 1.89
C SER A 31 4.57 -5.82 3.32
N ASN A 32 3.71 -5.62 4.32
CA ASN A 32 4.09 -5.73 5.73
C ASN A 32 4.53 -7.15 6.07
N VAL A 33 3.64 -8.13 5.92
CA VAL A 33 3.85 -9.50 6.43
C VAL A 33 4.99 -10.23 5.71
N LEU A 34 5.11 -10.06 4.39
CA LEU A 34 6.11 -10.77 3.59
C LEU A 34 7.44 -10.02 3.47
N VAL A 35 7.46 -8.69 3.65
CA VAL A 35 8.69 -7.90 3.47
C VAL A 35 9.09 -7.26 4.78
N PHE A 36 8.37 -6.24 5.24
CA PHE A 36 8.86 -5.38 6.32
C PHE A 36 8.92 -6.08 7.69
N ASP A 37 7.90 -6.85 8.06
CA ASP A 37 7.87 -7.61 9.32
C ASP A 37 8.97 -8.68 9.37
N ARG A 38 9.27 -9.30 8.23
CA ARG A 38 10.38 -10.27 8.11
C ARG A 38 11.72 -9.58 8.28
N ILE A 39 11.93 -8.43 7.63
CA ILE A 39 13.17 -7.65 7.76
C ILE A 39 13.38 -7.23 9.22
N ARG A 40 12.33 -6.69 9.85
CA ARG A 40 12.32 -6.30 11.27
C ARG A 40 12.67 -7.48 12.17
N ALA A 41 12.10 -8.66 11.90
CA ALA A 41 12.41 -9.90 12.63
C ALA A 41 13.77 -10.54 12.29
N GLY A 42 14.66 -9.83 11.58
CA GLY A 42 15.97 -10.38 11.21
C GLY A 42 15.94 -11.40 10.06
N LYS A 43 14.76 -11.70 9.49
CA LYS A 43 14.52 -12.77 8.52
C LYS A 43 14.64 -12.27 7.09
N ARG A 44 14.95 -13.20 6.18
CA ARG A 44 14.95 -12.95 4.73
C ARG A 44 13.54 -12.61 4.24
N PRO A 45 13.27 -11.42 3.67
CA PRO A 45 11.96 -11.08 3.11
C PRO A 45 11.60 -11.93 1.89
N PHE A 46 10.30 -12.06 1.69
CA PHE A 46 9.66 -12.71 0.56
C PHE A 46 8.97 -11.65 -0.32
N VAL A 47 9.50 -11.45 -1.52
CA VAL A 47 8.94 -10.49 -2.47
C VAL A 47 7.83 -11.18 -3.28
N PRO A 48 6.59 -10.67 -3.24
CA PRO A 48 5.49 -11.26 -3.99
C PRO A 48 5.64 -11.00 -5.50
N VAL A 49 5.75 -12.08 -6.28
CA VAL A 49 5.71 -12.15 -7.75
C VAL A 49 6.88 -11.48 -8.48
N SER A 50 7.17 -10.21 -8.22
CA SER A 50 8.20 -9.44 -8.91
C SER A 50 8.88 -8.44 -7.99
N ALA A 51 10.22 -8.39 -8.07
CA ALA A 51 11.02 -7.39 -7.36
C ALA A 51 11.27 -6.12 -8.17
N SER A 52 10.96 -6.12 -9.46
CA SER A 52 11.35 -5.08 -10.42
C SER A 52 10.17 -4.25 -10.94
N THR A 53 8.94 -4.58 -10.57
CA THR A 53 7.76 -3.80 -10.96
C THR A 53 7.50 -2.69 -9.98
N ARG A 54 7.08 -1.53 -10.49
CA ARG A 54 6.71 -0.37 -9.67
C ARG A 54 5.43 -0.65 -8.89
N ARG A 55 5.42 -0.19 -7.64
CA ARG A 55 4.30 -0.37 -6.71
C ARG A 55 3.74 0.98 -6.30
N SER A 56 2.42 1.05 -6.18
CA SER A 56 1.74 2.17 -5.53
C SER A 56 1.34 1.75 -4.12
N LEU A 57 2.19 2.14 -3.18
CA LEU A 57 2.11 2.01 -1.72
C LEU A 57 1.26 3.12 -1.08
N ILE A 58 0.20 2.86 -0.31
CA ILE A 58 -0.35 3.92 0.55
C ILE A 58 0.08 3.74 2.00
N TRP A 59 0.68 4.79 2.57
CA TRP A 59 1.05 4.82 3.98
C TRP A 59 -0.22 4.86 4.84
N THR A 60 -0.42 3.89 5.72
CA THR A 60 -1.68 3.73 6.47
C THR A 60 -2.06 4.99 7.26
N PRO A 61 -1.16 5.66 8.00
CA PRO A 61 -1.46 6.95 8.61
C PRO A 61 -1.87 8.04 7.61
N ASP A 62 -1.29 8.07 6.41
CA ASP A 62 -1.68 9.05 5.38
C ASP A 62 -3.08 8.77 4.83
N ALA A 63 -3.44 7.50 4.65
CA ALA A 63 -4.79 7.12 4.25
C ALA A 63 -5.83 7.63 5.25
N GLY A 64 -5.56 7.50 6.55
CA GLY A 64 -6.40 8.03 7.62
C GLY A 64 -6.51 9.55 7.57
N ARG A 65 -5.38 10.27 7.46
CA ARG A 65 -5.38 11.74 7.34
C ARG A 65 -6.13 12.22 6.10
N ALA A 66 -5.95 11.55 4.96
CA ALA A 66 -6.60 11.90 3.70
C ALA A 66 -8.12 11.68 3.76
N LEU A 67 -8.58 10.57 4.33
CA LEU A 67 -10.01 10.32 4.55
C LEU A 67 -10.62 11.32 5.53
N ALA A 68 -9.93 11.66 6.62
CA ALA A 68 -10.38 12.68 7.56
C ALA A 68 -10.50 14.05 6.87
N LEU A 69 -9.53 14.43 6.04
CA LEU A 69 -9.58 15.68 5.28
C LEU A 69 -10.78 15.70 4.31
N LEU A 70 -10.97 14.62 3.54
CA LEU A 70 -12.11 14.49 2.63
C LEU A 70 -13.45 14.58 3.39
N GLY A 71 -13.59 13.89 4.51
CA GLY A 71 -14.81 13.90 5.32
C GLY A 71 -15.15 15.26 5.93
N ASN A 72 -14.16 16.17 6.04
CA ASN A 72 -14.35 17.55 6.49
C ASN A 72 -14.40 18.56 5.33
N THR A 73 -14.52 18.09 4.09
CA THR A 73 -14.53 18.91 2.87
C THR A 73 -15.90 18.77 2.19
N PRO A 74 -16.81 19.75 2.32
CA PRO A 74 -18.18 19.63 1.80
C PRO A 74 -18.25 19.32 0.30
N ASP A 75 -17.40 19.97 -0.51
CA ASP A 75 -17.32 19.74 -1.96
C ASP A 75 -16.62 18.42 -2.33
N ALA A 76 -16.29 17.55 -1.37
CA ALA A 76 -15.77 16.21 -1.63
C ALA A 76 -16.86 15.12 -1.61
N PHE A 77 -18.05 15.42 -1.08
CA PHE A 77 -19.19 14.49 -1.05
C PHE A 77 -19.79 14.26 -2.43
N GLY A 78 -20.45 13.12 -2.61
CA GLY A 78 -20.97 12.64 -3.90
C GLY A 78 -19.90 12.13 -4.86
N GLN A 79 -18.63 12.04 -4.42
CA GLN A 79 -17.50 11.76 -5.31
C GLN A 79 -16.67 10.54 -4.88
N THR A 80 -15.95 10.01 -5.86
CA THR A 80 -14.90 9.00 -5.64
C THR A 80 -13.53 9.66 -5.75
N TRP A 81 -12.69 9.42 -4.75
CA TRP A 81 -11.34 9.96 -4.61
C TRP A 81 -10.31 8.83 -4.59
N HIS A 82 -9.21 9.00 -5.30
CA HIS A 82 -8.02 8.18 -5.14
C HIS A 82 -7.14 8.81 -4.05
N LEU A 83 -6.89 8.06 -2.98
CA LEU A 83 -6.14 8.56 -1.82
C LEU A 83 -4.66 8.77 -2.18
N PRO A 84 -3.98 9.76 -1.56
CA PRO A 84 -2.63 10.16 -1.92
C PRO A 84 -1.60 9.08 -1.60
N ILE A 85 -0.56 9.01 -2.44
CA ILE A 85 0.60 8.11 -2.28
C ILE A 85 1.90 8.85 -2.62
N ASP A 86 3.03 8.29 -2.20
CA ASP A 86 4.33 8.75 -2.66
C ASP A 86 4.49 8.44 -4.16
N GLN A 87 4.68 9.49 -4.96
CA GLN A 87 4.75 9.43 -6.43
C GLN A 87 6.01 8.72 -6.95
N ASN A 88 7.02 8.48 -6.10
CA ASN A 88 8.21 7.72 -6.47
C ASN A 88 7.89 6.28 -6.90
N ARG A 89 6.77 5.71 -6.41
CA ARG A 89 6.25 4.38 -6.79
C ARG A 89 7.32 3.29 -6.87
N LEU A 90 8.05 3.10 -5.79
CA LEU A 90 9.23 2.25 -5.76
C LEU A 90 8.93 0.78 -6.07
N THR A 91 9.93 0.09 -6.58
CA THR A 91 9.95 -1.38 -6.69
C THR A 91 10.27 -2.02 -5.33
N TYR A 92 9.95 -3.30 -5.12
CA TYR A 92 10.41 -4.00 -3.90
C TYR A 92 11.92 -4.05 -3.78
N ARG A 93 12.66 -4.15 -4.89
CA ARG A 93 14.13 -4.07 -4.88
C ARG A 93 14.60 -2.76 -4.23
N GLN A 94 14.04 -1.63 -4.64
CA GLN A 94 14.38 -0.31 -4.10
C GLN A 94 13.93 -0.15 -2.65
N MET A 95 12.73 -0.63 -2.29
CA MET A 95 12.27 -0.61 -0.89
C MET A 95 13.19 -1.43 0.03
N ILE A 96 13.68 -2.58 -0.44
CA ILE A 96 14.62 -3.43 0.32
C ILE A 96 16.01 -2.80 0.40
N GLU A 97 16.43 -2.07 -0.62
CA GLU A 97 17.66 -1.29 -0.58
C GLU A 97 17.60 -0.17 0.46
N ILE A 98 16.49 0.57 0.51
CA ILE A 98 16.23 1.55 1.59
C ILE A 98 16.27 0.86 2.94
N ALA A 99 15.59 -0.28 3.10
CA ALA A 99 15.59 -1.04 4.34
C ALA A 99 17.01 -1.50 4.74
N SER A 100 17.85 -1.85 3.76
CA SER A 100 19.23 -2.26 3.99
C SER A 100 20.06 -1.11 4.53
N GLN A 101 19.86 0.10 4.01
CA GLN A 101 20.53 1.32 4.47
C GLN A 101 20.04 1.73 5.86
N VAL A 102 18.73 1.71 6.11
CA VAL A 102 18.11 2.05 7.40
C VAL A 102 18.62 1.14 8.52
N THR A 103 18.77 -0.16 8.23
CA THR A 103 19.13 -1.16 9.24
C THR A 103 20.62 -1.47 9.30
N ASP A 104 21.43 -0.83 8.44
CA ASP A 104 22.84 -1.15 8.23
C ASP A 104 23.10 -2.66 8.01
N ARG A 105 22.25 -3.29 7.20
CA ARG A 105 22.29 -4.75 6.95
C ARG A 105 22.23 -5.04 5.46
N LYS A 106 23.01 -6.03 5.01
CA LYS A 106 22.87 -6.59 3.66
C LYS A 106 21.64 -7.50 3.58
N ILE A 107 20.49 -6.97 3.15
CA ILE A 107 19.25 -7.73 3.04
C ILE A 107 19.14 -8.41 1.67
N ARG A 108 19.23 -9.74 1.66
CA ARG A 108 18.84 -10.57 0.49
C ARG A 108 17.35 -10.85 0.53
N TYR A 109 16.73 -11.10 -0.61
CA TYR A 109 15.29 -11.43 -0.71
C TYR A 109 15.04 -12.65 -1.59
N THR A 110 13.90 -13.31 -1.42
CA THR A 110 13.42 -14.37 -2.31
C THR A 110 12.17 -13.88 -3.02
N VAL A 111 12.13 -13.96 -4.35
CA VAL A 111 10.90 -13.69 -5.10
C VAL A 111 10.03 -14.94 -5.07
N LEU A 112 8.82 -14.83 -4.53
CA LEU A 112 7.83 -15.89 -4.54
C LEU A 112 7.03 -15.83 -5.86
N PRO A 113 7.10 -16.85 -6.73
CA PRO A 113 6.30 -16.86 -7.95
C PRO A 113 4.82 -17.02 -7.62
N ARG A 114 3.92 -16.59 -8.51
CA ARG A 114 2.46 -16.78 -8.34
C ARG A 114 2.10 -18.23 -8.01
N ALA A 115 2.79 -19.20 -8.60
CA ALA A 115 2.57 -20.62 -8.34
C ALA A 115 2.76 -21.00 -6.85
N ALA A 116 3.69 -20.36 -6.15
CA ALA A 116 3.90 -20.59 -4.71
C ALA A 116 2.68 -20.14 -3.88
N PHE A 117 2.06 -19.01 -4.24
CA PHE A 117 0.83 -18.54 -3.60
C PHE A 117 -0.36 -19.44 -3.90
N VAL A 118 -0.53 -19.89 -5.15
CA VAL A 118 -1.60 -20.81 -5.54
C VAL A 118 -1.46 -22.15 -4.82
N ALA A 119 -0.25 -22.69 -4.71
CA ALA A 119 0.01 -23.92 -3.97
C ALA A 119 -0.29 -23.76 -2.47
N GLY A 120 0.14 -22.64 -1.87
CA GLY A 120 -0.08 -22.33 -0.46
C GLY A 120 -1.55 -22.03 -0.12
N ALA A 121 -2.35 -21.52 -1.06
CA ALA A 121 -3.77 -21.18 -0.86
C ALA A 121 -4.67 -22.37 -0.50
N ARG A 122 -4.18 -23.61 -0.71
CA ARG A 122 -4.87 -24.83 -0.26
C ARG A 122 -4.73 -25.08 1.24
N PHE A 123 -3.69 -24.53 1.86
CA PHE A 123 -3.34 -24.79 3.26
C PHE A 123 -3.49 -23.54 4.14
N VAL A 124 -3.32 -22.35 3.55
CA VAL A 124 -3.38 -21.07 4.26
C VAL A 124 -4.48 -20.21 3.66
N PRO A 125 -5.62 -20.01 4.37
CA PRO A 125 -6.74 -19.21 3.87
C PRO A 125 -6.35 -17.80 3.40
N ALA A 126 -5.46 -17.12 4.13
CA ALA A 126 -4.97 -15.80 3.73
C ALA A 126 -4.30 -15.80 2.34
N LEU A 127 -3.60 -16.88 1.96
CA LEU A 127 -2.99 -16.97 0.62
C LEU A 127 -4.04 -17.14 -0.49
N ARG A 128 -5.26 -17.61 -0.15
CA ARG A 128 -6.38 -17.66 -1.09
C ARG A 128 -6.85 -16.25 -1.44
N GLU A 129 -7.02 -15.38 -0.43
CA GLU A 129 -7.33 -13.95 -0.63
C GLU A 129 -6.23 -13.24 -1.41
N ALA A 130 -4.96 -13.58 -1.17
CA ALA A 130 -3.84 -13.04 -1.93
C ALA A 130 -4.02 -13.23 -3.44
N ASN A 131 -4.49 -14.39 -3.88
CA ASN A 131 -4.56 -14.75 -5.30
C ASN A 131 -5.40 -13.77 -6.14
N GLU A 132 -6.42 -13.13 -5.54
CA GLU A 132 -7.23 -12.12 -6.21
C GLU A 132 -6.45 -10.81 -6.45
N LEU A 133 -5.48 -10.51 -5.58
CA LEU A 133 -4.65 -9.31 -5.64
C LEU A 133 -3.36 -9.52 -6.45
N LEU A 134 -2.86 -10.76 -6.55
CA LEU A 134 -1.61 -11.11 -7.23
C LEU A 134 -1.49 -10.67 -8.71
N PRO A 135 -2.57 -10.60 -9.52
CA PRO A 135 -2.45 -10.07 -10.88
C PRO A 135 -1.80 -8.68 -10.92
N ARG A 136 -2.07 -7.83 -9.91
CA ARG A 136 -1.49 -6.48 -9.78
C ARG A 136 0.01 -6.47 -9.48
N TYR A 137 0.63 -7.61 -9.17
CA TYR A 137 2.05 -7.72 -8.83
C TYR A 137 2.95 -8.11 -10.01
N ARG A 138 2.36 -8.50 -11.15
CA ARG A 138 3.10 -8.95 -12.33
C ARG A 138 3.68 -7.80 -13.18
N GLY A 139 3.02 -6.65 -13.18
CA GLY A 139 3.44 -5.46 -13.92
C GLY A 139 3.47 -4.23 -13.03
N ASP A 140 3.83 -3.09 -13.61
CA ASP A 140 3.77 -1.81 -12.94
C ASP A 140 2.33 -1.50 -12.54
N ASN A 141 2.12 -1.23 -11.25
CA ASN A 141 0.82 -0.83 -10.71
C ASN A 141 0.89 0.63 -10.31
N LEU A 142 0.48 1.50 -11.23
CA LEU A 142 0.53 2.96 -11.08
C LEU A 142 -0.86 3.47 -10.71
N PHE A 143 -1.05 3.78 -9.44
CA PHE A 143 -2.28 4.36 -8.92
C PHE A 143 -2.24 5.87 -9.15
N ASP A 144 -3.24 6.39 -9.86
CA ASP A 144 -3.35 7.81 -10.15
C ASP A 144 -3.98 8.56 -8.98
N THR A 145 -3.31 9.60 -8.50
CA THR A 145 -3.77 10.44 -7.39
C THR A 145 -3.77 11.93 -7.76
N SER A 146 -3.70 12.24 -9.06
CA SER A 146 -3.66 13.60 -9.61
C SER A 146 -4.76 14.49 -9.05
N ARG A 147 -6.01 14.05 -9.15
CA ARG A 147 -7.19 14.78 -8.62
C ARG A 147 -7.08 15.13 -7.14
N PHE A 148 -6.56 14.22 -6.31
CA PHE A 148 -6.37 14.51 -4.88
C PHE A 148 -5.27 15.55 -4.68
N ALA A 149 -4.14 15.40 -5.38
CA ALA A 149 -3.01 16.32 -5.29
C ALA A 149 -3.38 17.74 -5.76
N GLU A 150 -4.17 17.85 -6.83
CA GLU A 150 -4.68 19.13 -7.35
C GLU A 150 -5.62 19.81 -6.35
N ARG A 151 -6.52 19.04 -5.71
CA ARG A 151 -7.48 19.59 -4.75
C ARG A 151 -6.86 19.94 -3.39
N PHE A 152 -5.81 19.21 -2.99
CA PHE A 152 -5.15 19.34 -1.68
C PHE A 152 -3.63 19.44 -1.84
N PRO A 153 -3.10 20.53 -2.45
CA PRO A 153 -1.68 20.67 -2.75
C PRO A 153 -0.79 20.71 -1.49
N ASP A 154 -1.34 21.14 -0.36
CA ASP A 154 -0.63 21.21 0.92
C ASP A 154 -0.59 19.87 1.69
N PHE A 155 -1.24 18.82 1.17
CA PHE A 155 -1.25 17.52 1.83
C PHE A 155 0.15 16.89 1.79
N ARG A 156 0.78 16.78 2.95
CA ARG A 156 2.11 16.18 3.07
C ARG A 156 2.01 14.65 3.07
N VAL A 157 2.48 14.07 1.97
CA VAL A 157 2.64 12.62 1.80
C VAL A 157 3.93 12.14 2.46
N THR A 158 3.85 11.03 3.16
CA THR A 158 4.97 10.31 3.75
C THR A 158 5.74 9.58 2.66
N SER A 159 7.03 9.89 2.52
CA SER A 159 7.89 9.22 1.54
C SER A 159 8.13 7.76 1.92
N TYR A 160 8.41 6.91 0.93
CA TYR A 160 8.79 5.52 1.18
C TYR A 160 9.96 5.39 2.14
N ARG A 161 10.99 6.24 2.00
CA ARG A 161 12.15 6.23 2.91
C ARG A 161 11.70 6.42 4.36
N ARG A 162 10.93 7.48 4.61
CA ARG A 162 10.45 7.80 5.96
C ARG A 162 9.54 6.70 6.51
N GLY A 163 8.62 6.19 5.69
CA GLY A 163 7.72 5.11 6.12
C GLY A 163 8.46 3.80 6.42
N ILE A 164 9.45 3.44 5.59
CA ILE A 164 10.28 2.24 5.82
C ILE A 164 11.14 2.41 7.07
N GLU A 165 11.75 3.58 7.26
CA GLU A 165 12.49 3.92 8.46
C GLU A 165 11.62 3.76 9.71
N GLU A 166 10.41 4.33 9.68
CA GLU A 166 9.46 4.24 10.79
C GLU A 166 9.06 2.79 11.11
N ILE A 167 8.78 1.96 10.10
CA ILE A 167 8.44 0.53 10.31
C ILE A 167 9.61 -0.23 10.95
N LEU A 168 10.85 0.08 10.56
CA LEU A 168 12.03 -0.71 10.95
C LEU A 168 12.70 -0.24 12.24
N THR A 169 12.39 0.98 12.71
CA THR A 169 13.03 1.57 13.89
C THR A 169 12.10 1.64 15.11
N GLN A 170 10.77 1.59 14.92
CA GLN A 170 9.84 1.56 16.04
C GLN A 170 9.83 0.16 16.70
N SER A 171 10.05 0.17 18.03
CA SER A 171 10.06 -1.01 18.91
C SER A 171 8.66 -1.52 19.22
#